data_AF-A0A964A2R2-F1
#
_entry.id   AF-A0A964A2R2-F1
#
_cell.length_a   1.000
_cell.length_b   1.000
_cell.length_c   1.000
_cell.angle_alpha   90.00
_cell.angle_beta   90.00
_cell.angle_gamma   90.00
#
_symmetry.space_group_name_H-M   'P 1'
#
loop_
_entity.id
_entity.type
_entity.pdbx_description
1 polymer ?
#
loop_
_entity_poly.entity_id
_entity_poly.type
_entity_poly.pdbx_seq_one_letter_code
_entity_poly.pdbx_strand_id
1 'polypeptide(L)'
;MTLLSTYLHDAILSFVFLVILVIVYASANAILKARRTITDFGTAAQPSKTDYPGVFLIMAGAAISAVYLLWYGLTNNIGMLNYILFAIFPYLSLVIFLIGSVYRYRNRGFQVSSLSSEFLERKKLFWGSQPFHWGLLVLFFGHLIAFLFPSSVLAWNGSPVRLVILETTAFVFGLSALIGLVLLIKRRLGSDRVLVVTNKMDMLVYVTLLTQIISGLGVAYFNRWGSSWFAAVLTPYLRSVLAFNPDINAVSVMPWSVQIHIFSAFFIIAIIPFTRFIHFLVAPIDYIWRRYQLVIWNWSRKSIRNSSSYYFGKKSGNH
;
A
#
# COMPACT_ATOMS: atom_id res chain seq x y z
N MET A 1 -19.96 -32.57 -19.83
CA MET A 1 -18.98 -33.12 -18.85
C MET A 1 -17.54 -33.11 -19.37
N THR A 2 -17.32 -33.25 -20.69
CA THR A 2 -16.00 -33.26 -21.33
C THR A 2 -15.32 -31.88 -21.39
N LEU A 3 -16.05 -30.82 -21.78
CA LEU A 3 -15.50 -29.45 -21.87
C LEU A 3 -15.04 -28.89 -20.51
N LEU A 4 -15.79 -29.13 -19.43
CA LEU A 4 -15.42 -28.68 -18.09
C LEU A 4 -14.13 -29.35 -17.59
N SER A 5 -13.90 -30.62 -17.97
CA SER A 5 -12.70 -31.37 -17.59
C SER A 5 -11.45 -30.88 -18.33
N THR A 6 -11.59 -30.51 -19.61
CA THR A 6 -10.49 -29.94 -20.41
C THR A 6 -10.10 -28.56 -19.90
N TYR A 7 -11.06 -27.69 -19.56
CA TYR A 7 -10.75 -26.37 -18.99
C TYR A 7 -10.11 -26.46 -17.61
N LEU A 8 -10.57 -27.38 -16.77
CA LEU A 8 -9.97 -27.63 -15.45
C LEU A 8 -8.55 -28.18 -15.58
N HIS A 9 -8.34 -29.11 -16.52
CA HIS A 9 -7.03 -29.67 -16.83
C HIS A 9 -6.05 -28.61 -17.35
N ASP A 10 -6.49 -27.75 -18.27
CA ASP A 10 -5.65 -26.70 -18.85
C ASP A 10 -5.29 -25.62 -17.82
N ALA A 11 -6.20 -25.31 -16.89
CA ALA A 11 -5.94 -24.39 -15.79
C ALA A 11 -5.00 -24.98 -14.73
N ILE A 12 -5.18 -26.26 -14.40
CA ILE A 12 -4.26 -26.99 -13.52
C ILE A 12 -2.87 -27.05 -14.17
N LEU A 13 -2.78 -27.37 -15.46
CA LEU A 13 -1.53 -27.37 -16.19
C LEU A 13 -0.87 -25.99 -16.21
N SER A 14 -1.65 -24.93 -16.44
CA SER A 14 -1.14 -23.55 -16.45
C SER A 14 -0.65 -23.11 -15.06
N PHE A 15 -1.36 -23.49 -14.01
CA PHE A 15 -0.99 -23.22 -12.62
C PHE A 15 0.25 -24.01 -12.21
N VAL A 16 0.29 -25.31 -12.52
CA VAL A 16 1.46 -26.17 -12.26
C VAL A 16 2.67 -25.67 -13.04
N PHE A 17 2.51 -25.27 -14.30
CA PHE A 17 3.56 -24.68 -15.10
C PHE A 17 4.09 -23.39 -14.47
N LEU A 18 3.21 -22.50 -13.99
CA LEU A 18 3.61 -21.28 -13.30
C LEU A 18 4.38 -21.58 -11.99
N VAL A 19 3.87 -22.51 -11.18
CA VAL A 19 4.52 -22.92 -9.91
C VAL A 19 5.90 -23.51 -10.19
N ILE A 20 6.02 -24.37 -11.20
CA ILE A 20 7.30 -24.92 -11.65
C ILE A 20 8.23 -23.80 -12.11
N LEU A 21 7.74 -22.83 -12.87
CA LEU A 21 8.55 -21.71 -13.37
C LEU A 21 9.07 -20.84 -12.21
N VAL A 22 8.23 -20.62 -11.18
CA VAL A 22 8.63 -19.91 -9.95
C VAL A 22 9.66 -20.72 -9.15
N ILE A 23 9.48 -22.04 -9.00
CA ILE A 23 10.42 -22.91 -8.28
C ILE A 23 11.75 -23.01 -9.01
N VAL A 24 11.73 -23.22 -10.33
CA VAL A 24 12.93 -23.27 -11.18
C VAL A 24 13.66 -21.94 -11.12
N TYR A 25 12.93 -20.82 -11.21
CA TYR A 25 13.50 -19.49 -11.08
C TYR A 25 14.14 -19.26 -9.71
N ALA A 26 13.43 -19.58 -8.62
CA ALA A 26 13.94 -19.44 -7.26
C ALA A 26 15.18 -20.32 -7.01
N SER A 27 15.16 -21.54 -7.54
CA SER A 27 16.27 -22.50 -7.45
C SER A 27 17.48 -22.03 -8.26
N ALA A 28 17.27 -21.54 -9.49
CA ALA A 28 18.33 -20.95 -10.30
C ALA A 28 18.96 -19.74 -9.60
N ASN A 29 18.14 -18.88 -8.99
CA ASN A 29 18.64 -17.71 -8.26
C ASN A 29 19.39 -18.11 -6.98
N ALA A 30 18.94 -19.15 -6.27
CA ALA A 30 19.63 -19.71 -5.12
C ALA A 30 20.97 -20.35 -5.51
N ILE A 31 21.04 -21.07 -6.63
CA ILE A 31 22.26 -21.66 -7.18
C ILE A 31 23.24 -20.57 -7.62
N LEU A 32 22.77 -19.53 -8.32
CA LEU A 32 23.60 -18.40 -8.71
C LEU A 32 24.15 -17.66 -7.48
N LYS A 33 23.33 -17.50 -6.43
CA LYS A 33 23.76 -16.92 -5.16
C LYS A 33 24.80 -17.80 -4.47
N ALA A 34 24.58 -19.12 -4.40
CA ALA A 34 25.53 -20.07 -3.82
C ALA A 34 26.84 -20.11 -4.60
N ARG A 35 26.80 -20.12 -5.94
CA ARG A 35 28.01 -20.03 -6.78
C ARG A 35 28.79 -18.75 -6.52
N ARG A 36 28.11 -17.60 -6.40
CA ARG A 36 28.77 -16.33 -6.03
C ARG A 36 29.42 -16.40 -4.65
N THR A 37 28.72 -16.95 -3.67
CA THR A 37 29.27 -17.15 -2.31
C THR A 37 30.50 -18.06 -2.33
N ILE A 38 30.50 -19.12 -3.15
CA ILE A 38 31.63 -20.05 -3.31
C ILE A 38 32.81 -19.37 -4.03
N THR A 39 32.57 -18.55 -5.06
CA THR A 39 33.65 -17.78 -5.71
C THR A 39 34.23 -16.69 -4.82
N ASP A 40 33.46 -16.22 -3.85
CA ASP A 40 33.81 -15.18 -2.90
C ASP A 40 34.57 -15.71 -1.65
N PHE A 41 34.69 -17.04 -1.48
CA PHE A 41 35.52 -17.65 -0.44
C PHE A 41 37.02 -17.47 -0.76
N GLY A 42 37.54 -16.27 -0.51
CA GLY A 42 38.97 -15.93 -0.68
C GLY A 42 39.25 -14.44 -0.79
N THR A 43 38.24 -13.61 -1.02
CA THR A 43 38.35 -12.15 -0.97
C THR A 43 37.23 -11.62 -0.08
N ALA A 44 37.48 -10.54 0.68
CA ALA A 44 36.43 -9.91 1.47
C ALA A 44 35.35 -9.36 0.52
N ALA A 45 34.35 -10.19 0.20
CA ALA A 45 33.36 -9.88 -0.81
C ALA A 45 32.56 -8.66 -0.37
N GLN A 46 32.74 -7.58 -1.10
CA GLN A 46 31.88 -6.41 -1.03
C GLN A 46 30.42 -6.91 -1.15
N PRO A 47 29.49 -6.50 -0.26
CA PRO A 47 28.12 -6.98 -0.31
C PRO A 47 27.55 -6.69 -1.70
N SER A 48 27.17 -7.74 -2.44
CA SER A 48 26.70 -7.59 -3.82
C SER A 48 25.52 -6.61 -3.89
N LYS A 49 25.61 -5.60 -4.75
CA LYS A 49 24.54 -4.62 -4.99
C LYS A 49 23.28 -5.39 -5.41
N THR A 50 22.20 -5.28 -4.65
CA THR A 50 20.93 -5.93 -5.01
C THR A 50 20.36 -5.25 -6.25
N ASP A 51 20.03 -6.05 -7.27
CA ASP A 51 19.38 -5.57 -8.49
C ASP A 51 17.89 -5.30 -8.25
N TYR A 52 17.58 -4.11 -7.74
CA TYR A 52 16.20 -3.69 -7.48
C TYR A 52 15.33 -3.59 -8.74
N PRO A 53 15.83 -3.12 -9.91
CA PRO A 53 15.09 -3.25 -11.17
C PRO A 53 14.66 -4.69 -11.47
N GLY A 54 15.57 -5.66 -11.33
CA GLY A 54 15.23 -7.08 -11.47
C GLY A 54 14.17 -7.53 -10.46
N VAL A 55 14.34 -7.19 -9.17
CA VAL A 55 13.36 -7.49 -8.11
C VAL A 55 11.98 -6.89 -8.43
N PHE A 56 11.92 -5.66 -8.92
CA PHE A 56 10.67 -5.01 -9.33
C PHE A 56 9.99 -5.77 -10.46
N LEU A 57 10.73 -6.14 -11.51
CA LEU A 57 10.18 -6.89 -12.64
C LEU A 57 9.64 -8.26 -12.22
N ILE A 58 10.34 -8.97 -11.34
CA ILE A 58 9.89 -10.26 -10.80
C ILE A 58 8.59 -10.08 -10.00
N MET A 59 8.53 -9.08 -9.10
CA MET A 59 7.34 -8.81 -8.30
C MET A 59 6.16 -8.36 -9.18
N ALA A 60 6.42 -7.56 -10.22
CA ALA A 60 5.42 -7.15 -11.19
C ALA A 60 4.88 -8.35 -11.98
N GLY A 61 5.77 -9.23 -12.46
CA GLY A 61 5.38 -10.48 -13.11
C GLY A 61 4.54 -11.37 -12.20
N ALA A 62 4.96 -11.55 -10.95
CA ALA A 62 4.21 -12.31 -9.95
C ALA A 62 2.83 -11.71 -9.67
N ALA A 63 2.72 -10.37 -9.60
CA ALA A 63 1.43 -9.69 -9.42
C ALA A 63 0.52 -9.84 -10.64
N ILE A 64 1.06 -9.76 -11.86
CA ILE A 64 0.31 -10.01 -13.09
C ILE A 64 -0.20 -11.46 -13.11
N SER A 65 0.65 -12.43 -12.76
CA SER A 65 0.25 -13.84 -12.66
C SER A 65 -0.83 -14.04 -11.58
N ALA A 66 -0.70 -13.40 -10.42
CA ALA A 66 -1.72 -13.46 -9.38
C ALA A 66 -3.06 -12.87 -9.85
N VAL A 67 -3.03 -11.70 -10.50
CA VAL A 67 -4.22 -11.07 -11.10
C VAL A 67 -4.86 -11.98 -12.15
N TYR A 68 -4.07 -12.62 -13.00
CA TYR A 68 -4.56 -13.56 -14.01
C TYR A 68 -5.22 -14.81 -13.37
N LEU A 69 -4.58 -15.41 -12.36
CA LEU A 69 -5.14 -16.54 -11.64
C LEU A 69 -6.44 -16.18 -10.92
N LEU A 70 -6.48 -15.00 -10.30
CA LEU A 70 -7.70 -14.47 -9.67
C LEU A 70 -8.79 -14.22 -10.70
N TRP A 71 -8.48 -13.56 -11.82
CA TRP A 71 -9.42 -13.36 -12.92
C TRP A 71 -10.02 -14.68 -13.41
N TYR A 72 -9.17 -15.68 -13.65
CA TYR A 72 -9.60 -17.01 -14.07
C TYR A 72 -10.50 -17.67 -13.01
N GLY A 73 -10.07 -17.69 -11.76
CA GLY A 73 -10.81 -18.36 -10.69
C GLY A 73 -12.14 -17.68 -10.36
N LEU A 74 -12.18 -16.35 -10.38
CA LEU A 74 -13.37 -15.55 -10.14
C LEU A 74 -14.39 -15.70 -11.27
N THR A 75 -13.93 -15.66 -12.54
CA THR A 75 -14.81 -15.81 -13.71
C THR A 75 -15.44 -17.21 -13.80
N ASN A 76 -14.70 -18.24 -13.39
CA ASN A 76 -15.19 -19.63 -13.37
C ASN A 76 -15.92 -20.00 -12.06
N ASN A 77 -16.13 -19.03 -11.16
CA ASN A 77 -16.78 -19.21 -9.85
C ASN A 77 -16.27 -20.45 -9.10
N ILE A 78 -14.94 -20.59 -8.98
CA ILE A 78 -14.33 -21.70 -8.23
C ILE A 78 -14.83 -21.60 -6.78
N GLY A 79 -15.68 -22.55 -6.37
CA GLY A 79 -16.71 -22.32 -5.34
C GLY A 79 -16.23 -21.72 -4.01
N MET A 80 -15.04 -22.08 -3.53
CA MET A 80 -14.52 -21.57 -2.25
C MET A 80 -13.72 -20.27 -2.37
N LEU A 81 -13.34 -19.85 -3.59
CA LEU A 81 -12.47 -18.69 -3.82
C LEU A 81 -13.13 -17.39 -3.35
N ASN A 82 -14.39 -17.15 -3.73
CA ASN A 82 -15.14 -15.96 -3.31
C ASN A 82 -15.24 -15.85 -1.79
N TYR A 83 -15.50 -16.99 -1.11
CA TYR A 83 -15.57 -17.01 0.36
C TYR A 83 -14.21 -16.71 1.00
N ILE A 84 -13.12 -17.30 0.50
CA ILE A 84 -11.78 -17.00 1.01
C ILE A 84 -11.44 -15.51 0.84
N LEU A 85 -11.69 -14.93 -0.33
CA LEU A 85 -11.28 -13.56 -0.66
C LEU A 85 -12.13 -12.49 0.00
N PHE A 86 -13.43 -12.72 0.17
CA PHE A 86 -14.38 -11.68 0.62
C PHE A 86 -15.00 -11.95 1.99
N ALA A 87 -14.96 -13.19 2.51
CA ALA A 87 -15.35 -13.45 3.89
C ALA A 87 -14.13 -13.56 4.81
N ILE A 88 -13.13 -14.39 4.47
CA ILE A 88 -12.01 -14.70 5.38
C ILE A 88 -10.90 -13.66 5.32
N PHE A 89 -10.43 -13.34 4.11
CA PHE A 89 -9.26 -12.48 3.90
C PHE A 89 -9.40 -11.07 4.53
N PRO A 90 -10.58 -10.41 4.51
CA PRO A 90 -10.75 -9.13 5.22
C PRO A 90 -10.41 -9.20 6.70
N TYR A 91 -10.83 -10.24 7.42
CA TYR A 91 -10.49 -10.41 8.83
C TYR A 91 -8.99 -10.67 9.02
N LEU A 92 -8.39 -11.52 8.18
CA LEU A 92 -6.96 -11.77 8.23
C LEU A 92 -6.17 -10.47 8.05
N SER A 93 -6.54 -9.65 7.06
CA SER A 93 -5.94 -8.34 6.82
C SER A 93 -6.06 -7.41 8.02
N LEU A 94 -7.24 -7.32 8.64
CA LEU A 94 -7.48 -6.47 9.80
C LEU A 94 -6.71 -6.93 11.04
N VAL A 95 -6.64 -8.25 11.28
CA VAL A 95 -5.89 -8.84 12.40
C VAL A 95 -4.39 -8.59 12.22
N ILE A 96 -3.85 -8.86 11.02
CA ILE A 96 -2.44 -8.59 10.71
C ILE A 96 -2.13 -7.10 10.87
N PHE A 97 -2.99 -6.24 10.33
CA PHE A 97 -2.86 -4.79 10.44
C PHE A 97 -2.79 -4.34 11.90
N LEU A 98 -3.76 -4.76 12.73
CA LEU A 98 -3.86 -4.31 14.12
C LEU A 98 -2.68 -4.81 14.95
N ILE A 99 -2.44 -6.12 14.97
CA ILE A 99 -1.38 -6.74 15.78
C ILE A 99 -0.01 -6.27 15.31
N GLY A 100 0.23 -6.30 13.99
CA GLY A 100 1.49 -5.89 13.39
C GLY A 100 1.81 -4.42 13.63
N SER A 101 0.80 -3.54 13.54
CA SER A 101 1.00 -2.10 13.76
C SER A 101 1.33 -1.80 15.22
N VAL A 102 0.58 -2.42 16.16
CA VAL A 102 0.83 -2.26 17.60
C VAL A 102 2.22 -2.78 17.96
N TYR A 103 2.59 -3.97 17.48
CA TYR A 103 3.92 -4.55 17.72
C TYR A 103 5.03 -3.66 17.17
N ARG A 104 4.91 -3.21 15.92
CA ARG A 104 5.93 -2.34 15.31
C ARG A 104 6.04 -1.01 16.04
N TYR A 105 4.92 -0.41 16.45
CA TYR A 105 4.93 0.84 17.18
C TYR A 105 5.61 0.72 18.55
N ARG A 106 5.30 -0.34 19.31
CA ARG A 106 5.84 -0.57 20.67
C ARG A 106 7.28 -1.06 20.66
N ASN A 107 7.62 -2.01 19.80
CA ASN A 107 8.91 -2.70 19.83
C ASN A 107 9.93 -2.11 18.84
N ARG A 108 9.47 -1.41 17.81
CA ARG A 108 10.30 -0.90 16.70
C ARG A 108 9.93 0.56 16.34
N GLY A 109 9.63 1.39 17.33
CA GLY A 109 9.16 2.77 17.14
C GLY A 109 10.01 3.62 16.19
N PHE A 110 11.34 3.47 16.21
CA PHE A 110 12.25 4.18 15.28
C PHE A 110 12.06 3.80 13.80
N GLN A 111 11.45 2.65 13.51
CA GLN A 111 11.13 2.20 12.15
C GLN A 111 9.74 2.69 11.69
N VAL A 112 8.99 3.39 12.55
CA VAL A 112 7.72 4.04 12.19
C VAL A 112 8.04 5.40 11.59
N SER A 113 8.34 5.41 10.29
CA SER A 113 8.75 6.61 9.55
C SER A 113 8.34 6.51 8.08
N SER A 114 8.25 7.66 7.41
CA SER A 114 8.01 7.74 5.96
C SER A 114 9.19 7.24 5.14
N LEU A 115 10.39 7.09 5.74
CA LEU A 115 11.64 6.71 5.05
C LEU A 115 11.88 7.62 3.83
N SER A 116 11.94 8.94 4.07
CA SER A 116 12.14 9.92 3.01
C SER A 116 13.49 9.75 2.33
N SER A 117 13.50 9.81 0.99
CA SER A 117 14.72 9.87 0.17
C SER A 117 14.91 11.23 -0.48
N GLU A 118 14.25 12.27 0.02
CA GLU A 118 14.29 13.62 -0.53
C GLU A 118 15.70 14.22 -0.53
N PHE A 119 16.46 13.99 0.54
CA PHE A 119 17.83 14.48 0.65
C PHE A 119 18.74 13.99 -0.49
N LEU A 120 18.52 12.76 -0.99
CA LEU A 120 19.33 12.16 -2.04
C LEU A 120 18.96 12.67 -3.44
N GLU A 121 17.68 12.98 -3.65
CA GLU A 121 17.15 13.53 -4.89
C GLU A 121 15.79 14.19 -4.62
N ARG A 122 15.75 15.53 -4.68
CA ARG A 122 14.53 16.31 -4.38
C ARG A 122 13.72 16.69 -5.62
N LYS A 123 14.38 17.03 -6.73
CA LYS A 123 13.73 17.68 -7.88
C LYS A 123 12.73 16.75 -8.56
N LYS A 124 13.10 15.50 -8.85
CA LYS A 124 12.18 14.51 -9.42
C LYS A 124 11.20 13.99 -8.36
N LEU A 125 11.60 13.97 -7.08
CA LEU A 125 10.70 13.57 -5.99
C LEU A 125 9.47 14.47 -5.92
N PHE A 126 9.62 15.80 -6.00
CA PHE A 126 8.50 16.73 -5.91
C PHE A 126 7.40 16.42 -6.94
N TRP A 127 7.79 16.29 -8.21
CA TRP A 127 6.86 16.03 -9.32
C TRP A 127 6.22 14.64 -9.29
N GLY A 128 6.82 13.65 -8.63
CA GLY A 128 6.16 12.36 -8.39
C GLY A 128 5.30 12.35 -7.13
N SER A 129 5.83 12.91 -6.04
CA SER A 129 5.23 12.83 -4.71
C SER A 129 3.97 13.67 -4.57
N GLN A 130 3.96 14.91 -5.08
CA GLN A 130 2.80 15.81 -4.96
C GLN A 130 1.55 15.27 -5.66
N PRO A 131 1.57 14.96 -6.97
CA PRO A 131 0.39 14.40 -7.63
C PRO A 131 -0.02 13.03 -7.05
N PHE A 132 0.96 12.20 -6.66
CA PHE A 132 0.68 10.92 -5.98
C PHE A 132 -0.12 11.11 -4.69
N HIS A 133 0.36 11.93 -3.76
CA HIS A 133 -0.28 12.08 -2.45
C HIS A 133 -1.59 12.86 -2.53
N TRP A 134 -1.68 13.92 -3.34
CA TRP A 134 -2.97 14.61 -3.54
C TRP A 134 -4.02 13.70 -4.17
N GLY A 135 -3.63 12.93 -5.19
CA GLY A 135 -4.50 11.91 -5.78
C GLY A 135 -4.96 10.88 -4.75
N LEU A 136 -4.01 10.32 -3.98
CA LEU A 136 -4.31 9.32 -2.96
C LEU A 136 -5.21 9.87 -1.85
N LEU A 137 -4.96 11.08 -1.35
CA LEU A 137 -5.75 11.68 -0.26
C LEU A 137 -7.19 11.95 -0.69
N VAL A 138 -7.40 12.54 -1.87
CA VAL A 138 -8.75 12.80 -2.39
C VAL A 138 -9.51 11.49 -2.57
N LEU A 139 -8.86 10.46 -3.14
CA LEU A 139 -9.49 9.15 -3.30
C LEU A 139 -9.77 8.48 -1.95
N PHE A 140 -8.81 8.48 -1.03
CA PHE A 140 -8.98 7.89 0.29
C PHE A 140 -10.15 8.50 1.05
N PHE A 141 -10.21 9.84 1.13
CA PHE A 141 -11.32 10.51 1.81
C PHE A 141 -12.63 10.38 1.04
N GLY A 142 -12.61 10.34 -0.29
CA GLY A 142 -13.80 10.06 -1.10
C GLY A 142 -14.41 8.69 -0.78
N HIS A 143 -13.58 7.64 -0.74
CA HIS A 143 -14.01 6.29 -0.34
C HIS A 143 -14.50 6.26 1.11
N LEU A 144 -13.80 6.93 2.02
CA LEU A 144 -14.17 7.01 3.42
C LEU A 144 -15.52 7.70 3.62
N ILE A 145 -15.76 8.84 2.93
CA ILE A 145 -17.04 9.56 2.97
C ILE A 145 -18.17 8.68 2.42
N ALA A 146 -17.95 7.99 1.29
CA ALA A 146 -18.95 7.10 0.72
C ALA A 146 -19.30 5.93 1.65
N PHE A 147 -18.33 5.40 2.39
CA PHE A 147 -18.54 4.35 3.37
C PHE A 147 -19.25 4.84 4.66
N LEU A 148 -18.84 6.00 5.19
CA LEU A 148 -19.39 6.55 6.43
C LEU A 148 -20.79 7.15 6.22
N PHE A 149 -21.02 7.84 5.10
CA PHE A 149 -22.24 8.59 4.80
C PHE A 149 -22.88 8.17 3.47
N PRO A 150 -23.25 6.89 3.29
CA PRO A 150 -23.74 6.37 2.01
C PRO A 150 -25.03 7.09 1.53
N SER A 151 -25.97 7.37 2.44
CA SER A 151 -27.21 8.09 2.11
C SER A 151 -26.95 9.51 1.60
N SER A 152 -25.96 10.21 2.17
CA SER A 152 -25.58 11.56 1.73
C SER A 152 -24.94 11.54 0.34
N VAL A 153 -24.12 10.52 0.04
CA VAL A 153 -23.55 10.35 -1.31
C VAL A 153 -24.64 10.03 -2.33
N LEU A 154 -25.58 9.14 -2.01
CA LEU A 154 -26.71 8.84 -2.89
C LEU A 154 -27.59 10.07 -3.14
N ALA A 155 -27.86 10.88 -2.09
CA ALA A 155 -28.60 12.13 -2.22
C ALA A 155 -27.85 13.17 -3.09
N TRP A 156 -26.53 13.28 -2.95
CA TRP A 156 -25.70 14.12 -3.80
C TRP A 156 -25.77 13.68 -5.27
N ASN A 157 -25.66 12.38 -5.49
CA ASN A 157 -25.69 11.74 -6.81
C ASN A 157 -27.08 11.75 -7.47
N GLY A 158 -28.14 12.09 -6.74
CA GLY A 158 -29.48 12.26 -7.30
C GLY A 158 -29.59 13.34 -8.38
N SER A 159 -28.63 14.28 -8.43
CA SER A 159 -28.47 15.20 -9.55
C SER A 159 -27.40 14.68 -10.52
N PRO A 160 -27.72 14.44 -11.81
CA PRO A 160 -26.75 13.96 -12.80
C PRO A 160 -25.49 14.83 -12.92
N VAL A 161 -25.64 16.15 -12.81
CA VAL A 161 -24.51 17.10 -12.86
C VAL A 161 -23.57 16.89 -11.68
N ARG A 162 -24.11 16.76 -10.46
CA ARG A 162 -23.32 16.52 -9.24
C ARG A 162 -22.61 15.17 -9.26
N LEU A 163 -23.28 14.14 -9.76
CA LEU A 163 -22.71 12.80 -9.96
C LEU A 163 -21.52 12.85 -10.94
N VAL A 164 -21.70 13.48 -12.10
CA VAL A 164 -20.63 13.60 -13.10
C VAL A 164 -19.44 14.40 -12.56
N ILE A 165 -19.69 15.49 -11.84
CA ILE A 165 -18.62 16.28 -11.20
C ILE A 165 -17.83 15.40 -10.22
N LEU A 166 -18.53 14.63 -9.37
CA LEU A 166 -17.90 13.75 -8.38
C LEU A 166 -17.05 12.67 -9.07
N GLU A 167 -17.63 11.90 -9.99
CA GLU A 167 -16.96 10.80 -10.70
C GLU A 167 -15.76 11.31 -11.52
N THR A 168 -15.94 12.43 -12.23
CA THR A 168 -14.87 13.02 -13.06
C THR A 168 -13.72 13.52 -12.19
N THR A 169 -14.03 14.19 -11.08
CA THR A 169 -13.02 14.67 -10.14
C THR A 169 -12.24 13.50 -9.54
N ALA A 170 -12.94 12.45 -9.10
CA ALA A 170 -12.30 11.23 -8.58
C ALA A 170 -11.42 10.57 -9.64
N PHE A 171 -11.88 10.46 -10.89
CA PHE A 171 -11.10 9.89 -11.99
C PHE A 171 -9.83 10.69 -12.30
N VAL A 172 -9.93 12.03 -12.35
CA VAL A 172 -8.77 12.92 -12.55
C VAL A 172 -7.74 12.76 -11.44
N PHE A 173 -8.16 12.68 -10.17
CA PHE A 173 -7.24 12.43 -9.05
C PHE A 173 -6.68 11.00 -9.06
N GLY A 174 -7.40 10.01 -9.60
CA GLY A 174 -6.86 8.68 -9.89
C GLY A 174 -5.76 8.69 -10.95
N LEU A 175 -5.94 9.44 -12.03
CA LEU A 175 -4.88 9.63 -13.03
C LEU A 175 -3.68 10.37 -12.44
N SER A 176 -3.92 11.41 -11.64
CA SER A 176 -2.87 12.12 -10.90
C SER A 176 -2.07 11.18 -10.01
N ALA A 177 -2.76 10.30 -9.25
CA ALA A 177 -2.12 9.28 -8.42
C ALA A 177 -1.26 8.32 -9.25
N LEU A 178 -1.79 7.81 -10.37
CA LEU A 178 -1.06 6.90 -11.26
C LEU A 178 0.20 7.55 -11.84
N ILE A 179 0.06 8.77 -12.39
CA ILE A 179 1.19 9.51 -12.98
C ILE A 179 2.26 9.77 -11.92
N GLY A 180 1.86 10.22 -10.72
CA GLY A 180 2.78 10.43 -9.61
C GLY A 180 3.52 9.15 -9.22
N LEU A 181 2.81 8.01 -9.13
CA LEU A 181 3.41 6.71 -8.82
C LEU A 181 4.42 6.26 -9.88
N VAL A 182 4.07 6.39 -11.17
CA VAL A 182 4.97 6.05 -12.29
C VAL A 182 6.25 6.89 -12.22
N LEU A 183 6.13 8.20 -11.94
CA LEU A 183 7.29 9.08 -11.77
C LEU A 183 8.15 8.69 -10.56
N LEU A 184 7.54 8.28 -9.44
CA LEU A 184 8.25 7.79 -8.26
C LEU A 184 9.01 6.49 -8.53
N ILE A 185 8.40 5.55 -9.27
CA ILE A 185 9.04 4.29 -9.69
C ILE A 185 10.23 4.60 -10.62
N LYS A 186 10.01 5.41 -11.66
CA LYS A 186 11.05 5.85 -12.60
C LYS A 186 12.21 6.52 -11.88
N ARG A 187 11.92 7.39 -10.91
CA ARG A 187 12.94 8.04 -10.08
C ARG A 187 13.74 7.02 -9.27
N ARG A 188 13.06 6.09 -8.59
CA ARG A 188 13.72 5.13 -7.70
C ARG A 188 14.60 4.16 -8.47
N LEU A 189 14.12 3.62 -9.59
CA LEU A 189 14.87 2.66 -10.40
C LEU A 189 15.95 3.31 -11.27
N GLY A 190 15.81 4.59 -11.62
CA GLY A 190 16.75 5.31 -12.47
C GLY A 190 17.78 6.18 -11.73
N SER A 191 17.90 6.10 -10.41
CA SER A 191 18.85 6.91 -9.63
C SER A 191 19.71 6.04 -8.72
N ASP A 192 21.02 6.00 -8.98
CA ASP A 192 21.97 5.23 -8.17
C ASP A 192 21.93 5.60 -6.69
N ARG A 193 21.80 6.89 -6.37
CA ARG A 193 21.73 7.36 -4.97
C ARG A 193 20.51 6.80 -4.25
N VAL A 194 19.35 6.81 -4.90
CA VAL A 194 18.10 6.31 -4.30
C VAL A 194 18.09 4.78 -4.22
N LEU A 195 18.70 4.10 -5.19
CA LEU A 195 18.82 2.64 -5.19
C LEU A 195 19.61 2.11 -3.99
N VAL A 196 20.64 2.83 -3.53
CA VAL A 196 21.45 2.42 -2.36
C VAL A 196 20.62 2.34 -1.07
N VAL A 197 19.59 3.17 -0.93
CA VAL A 197 18.68 3.18 0.24
C VAL A 197 17.34 2.50 -0.01
N THR A 198 17.20 1.81 -1.15
CA THR A 198 15.99 1.07 -1.50
C THR A 198 16.00 -0.30 -0.85
N ASN A 199 14.83 -0.88 -0.61
CA ASN A 199 14.69 -2.25 -0.13
C ASN A 199 13.59 -3.01 -0.91
N LYS A 200 13.48 -4.33 -0.69
CA LYS A 200 12.50 -5.19 -1.38
C LYS A 200 11.04 -4.82 -1.08
N MET A 201 10.76 -4.33 0.13
CA MET A 201 9.41 -3.90 0.51
C MET A 201 8.97 -2.64 -0.24
N ASP A 202 9.90 -1.77 -0.64
CA ASP A 202 9.58 -0.64 -1.53
C ASP A 202 9.09 -1.12 -2.90
N MET A 203 9.68 -2.20 -3.43
CA MET A 203 9.25 -2.78 -4.71
C MET A 203 7.86 -3.41 -4.59
N LEU A 204 7.62 -4.15 -3.49
CA LEU A 204 6.30 -4.71 -3.19
C LEU A 204 5.26 -3.59 -3.11
N VAL A 205 5.54 -2.52 -2.37
CA VAL A 205 4.66 -1.35 -2.26
C VAL A 205 4.31 -0.76 -3.63
N TYR A 206 5.30 -0.58 -4.51
CA TYR A 206 5.06 -0.05 -5.84
C TYR A 206 4.18 -0.95 -6.71
N VAL A 207 4.45 -2.25 -6.71
CA VAL A 207 3.64 -3.22 -7.46
C VAL A 207 2.22 -3.27 -6.91
N THR A 208 2.04 -3.32 -5.59
CA THR A 208 0.72 -3.31 -4.95
C THR A 208 -0.06 -2.04 -5.27
N LEU A 209 0.56 -0.86 -5.19
CA LEU A 209 -0.11 0.39 -5.53
C LEU A 209 -0.44 0.49 -7.02
N LEU A 210 0.41 -0.02 -7.91
CA LEU A 210 0.10 -0.10 -9.33
C LEU A 210 -1.14 -0.97 -9.57
N THR A 211 -1.19 -2.16 -8.97
CA THR A 211 -2.37 -3.04 -9.03
C THR A 211 -3.63 -2.35 -8.51
N GLN A 212 -3.55 -1.68 -7.35
CA GLN A 212 -4.69 -0.98 -6.76
C GLN A 212 -5.20 0.19 -7.62
N ILE A 213 -4.30 1.04 -8.10
CA ILE A 213 -4.67 2.25 -8.86
C ILE A 213 -5.15 1.88 -10.27
N ILE A 214 -4.49 0.93 -10.94
CA ILE A 214 -4.90 0.47 -12.27
C ILE A 214 -6.26 -0.23 -12.20
N SER A 215 -6.45 -1.14 -11.24
CA SER A 215 -7.77 -1.77 -11.04
C SER A 215 -8.84 -0.74 -10.71
N GLY A 216 -8.56 0.25 -9.86
CA GLY A 216 -9.50 1.31 -9.49
C GLY A 216 -9.89 2.22 -10.66
N LEU A 217 -8.92 2.64 -11.47
CA LEU A 217 -9.17 3.38 -12.71
C LEU A 217 -9.96 2.55 -13.73
N GLY A 218 -9.66 1.25 -13.82
CA GLY A 218 -10.45 0.31 -14.61
C GLY A 218 -11.89 0.22 -14.14
N VAL A 219 -12.11 0.13 -12.83
CA VAL A 219 -13.46 0.15 -12.23
C VAL A 219 -14.19 1.46 -12.57
N ALA A 220 -13.54 2.61 -12.36
CA ALA A 220 -14.15 3.91 -12.65
C ALA A 220 -14.52 4.09 -14.14
N TYR A 221 -13.71 3.53 -15.05
CA TYR A 221 -13.93 3.64 -16.49
C TYR A 221 -14.98 2.64 -17.01
N PHE A 222 -14.85 1.36 -16.65
CA PHE A 222 -15.70 0.29 -17.18
C PHE A 222 -17.00 0.07 -16.39
N ASN A 223 -17.00 0.35 -15.08
CA ASN A 223 -18.14 0.16 -14.18
C ASN A 223 -18.67 1.52 -13.70
N ARG A 224 -19.23 2.29 -14.65
CA ARG A 224 -19.68 3.68 -14.43
C ARG A 224 -20.60 3.81 -13.21
N TRP A 225 -20.62 5.02 -12.65
CA TRP A 225 -21.40 5.38 -11.46
C TRP A 225 -20.92 4.65 -10.19
N GLY A 226 -19.58 4.51 -10.11
CA GLY A 226 -18.81 3.96 -9.01
C GLY A 226 -19.32 4.39 -7.65
N SER A 227 -19.45 5.70 -7.45
CA SER A 227 -19.86 6.31 -6.19
C SER A 227 -21.27 5.90 -5.74
N SER A 228 -22.20 5.71 -6.67
CA SER A 228 -23.58 5.30 -6.36
C SER A 228 -23.65 3.83 -5.96
N TRP A 229 -23.10 2.91 -6.77
CA TRP A 229 -23.14 1.50 -6.42
C TRP A 229 -22.18 1.14 -5.28
N PHE A 230 -21.10 1.90 -5.05
CA PHE A 230 -20.27 1.78 -3.86
C PHE A 230 -21.10 2.05 -2.59
N ALA A 231 -21.86 3.14 -2.57
CA ALA A 231 -22.71 3.50 -1.44
C ALA A 231 -23.86 2.51 -1.25
N ALA A 232 -24.48 2.04 -2.35
CA ALA A 232 -25.64 1.15 -2.29
C ALA A 232 -25.31 -0.34 -2.07
N VAL A 233 -24.14 -0.80 -2.51
CA VAL A 233 -23.80 -2.24 -2.55
C VAL A 233 -22.54 -2.56 -1.76
N LEU A 234 -21.44 -1.85 -2.03
CA LEU A 234 -20.17 -2.16 -1.35
C LEU A 234 -20.17 -1.74 0.12
N THR A 235 -20.84 -0.63 0.46
CA THR A 235 -20.94 -0.15 1.84
C THR A 235 -21.69 -1.13 2.74
N PRO A 236 -22.86 -1.69 2.37
CA PRO A 236 -23.47 -2.80 3.10
C PRO A 236 -22.54 -4.00 3.30
N TYR A 237 -21.82 -4.44 2.26
CA TYR A 237 -20.83 -5.51 2.39
C TYR A 237 -19.74 -5.17 3.42
N LEU A 238 -19.11 -4.00 3.33
CA LEU A 238 -18.07 -3.59 4.28
C LEU A 238 -18.61 -3.51 5.71
N ARG A 239 -19.84 -3.01 5.89
CA ARG A 239 -20.51 -2.98 7.20
C ARG A 239 -20.78 -4.39 7.73
N SER A 240 -21.16 -5.33 6.87
CA SER A 240 -21.39 -6.74 7.24
C SER A 240 -20.10 -7.42 7.76
N VAL A 241 -18.94 -7.12 7.14
CA VAL A 241 -17.63 -7.56 7.61
C VAL A 241 -17.31 -6.98 8.98
N LEU A 242 -17.55 -5.68 9.19
CA LEU A 242 -17.34 -5.05 10.51
C LEU A 242 -18.34 -5.53 11.58
N ALA A 243 -19.52 -6.00 11.17
CA ALA A 243 -20.53 -6.61 12.03
C ALA A 243 -20.26 -8.09 12.33
N PHE A 244 -19.12 -8.64 11.88
CA PHE A 244 -18.74 -10.05 12.05
C PHE A 244 -19.73 -11.05 11.40
N ASN A 245 -20.50 -10.62 10.40
CA ASN A 245 -21.42 -11.44 9.63
C ASN A 245 -21.30 -11.10 8.14
N PRO A 246 -20.23 -11.55 7.46
CA PRO A 246 -19.88 -11.08 6.12
C PRO A 246 -20.89 -11.58 5.07
N ASP A 247 -21.63 -10.67 4.45
CA ASP A 247 -22.51 -10.95 3.32
C ASP A 247 -21.79 -10.68 2.00
N ILE A 248 -21.25 -11.75 1.40
CA ILE A 248 -20.45 -11.67 0.18
C ILE A 248 -21.29 -11.72 -1.10
N ASN A 249 -22.60 -11.96 -1.01
CA ASN A 249 -23.44 -12.31 -2.18
C ASN A 249 -23.38 -11.26 -3.28
N ALA A 250 -23.42 -9.98 -2.87
CA ALA A 250 -23.37 -8.86 -3.81
C ALA A 250 -21.97 -8.69 -4.43
N VAL A 251 -20.90 -8.95 -3.68
CA VAL A 251 -19.52 -8.82 -4.16
C VAL A 251 -19.10 -10.01 -5.02
N SER A 252 -19.58 -11.22 -4.74
CA SER A 252 -19.23 -12.42 -5.49
C SER A 252 -19.72 -12.43 -6.94
N VAL A 253 -20.75 -11.63 -7.25
CA VAL A 253 -21.30 -11.50 -8.61
C VAL A 253 -20.84 -10.23 -9.32
N MET A 254 -20.04 -9.37 -8.67
CA MET A 254 -19.49 -8.18 -9.31
C MET A 254 -18.48 -8.54 -10.40
N PRO A 255 -18.26 -7.66 -11.38
CA PRO A 255 -17.19 -7.81 -12.34
C PRO A 255 -15.84 -8.06 -11.65
N TRP A 256 -15.03 -8.95 -12.21
CA TRP A 256 -13.73 -9.34 -11.66
C TRP A 256 -12.83 -8.14 -11.35
N SER A 257 -12.93 -7.04 -12.10
CA SER A 257 -12.14 -5.83 -11.88
C SER A 257 -12.46 -5.16 -10.53
N VAL A 258 -13.72 -5.16 -10.12
CA VAL A 258 -14.17 -4.68 -8.80
C VAL A 258 -13.68 -5.60 -7.70
N GLN A 259 -13.81 -6.91 -7.91
CA GLN A 259 -13.35 -7.95 -6.99
C GLN A 259 -11.83 -7.86 -6.73
N ILE A 260 -11.03 -7.70 -7.78
CA ILE A 260 -9.58 -7.50 -7.65
C ILE A 260 -9.28 -6.21 -6.91
N HIS A 261 -9.98 -5.11 -7.21
CA HIS A 261 -9.78 -3.83 -6.51
C HIS A 261 -10.08 -3.93 -5.00
N ILE A 262 -11.14 -4.64 -4.62
CA ILE A 262 -11.50 -4.91 -3.21
C ILE A 262 -10.42 -5.77 -2.55
N PHE A 263 -10.01 -6.86 -3.20
CA PHE A 263 -8.97 -7.74 -2.68
C PHE A 263 -7.64 -7.00 -2.48
N SER A 264 -7.19 -6.23 -3.47
CA SER A 264 -5.95 -5.47 -3.36
C SER A 264 -6.03 -4.35 -2.31
N ALA A 265 -7.21 -3.80 -2.03
CA ALA A 265 -7.41 -2.87 -0.92
C ALA A 265 -7.17 -3.54 0.44
N PHE A 266 -7.74 -4.73 0.66
CA PHE A 266 -7.46 -5.51 1.88
C PHE A 266 -6.01 -6.00 1.95
N PHE A 267 -5.39 -6.30 0.81
CA PHE A 267 -3.96 -6.64 0.77
C PHE A 267 -3.09 -5.45 1.18
N ILE A 268 -3.41 -4.22 0.74
CA ILE A 268 -2.75 -2.99 1.23
C ILE A 268 -2.81 -2.93 2.75
N ILE A 269 -3.99 -3.11 3.34
CA ILE A 269 -4.19 -3.08 4.80
C ILE A 269 -3.27 -4.11 5.49
N ALA A 270 -3.24 -5.36 4.99
CA ALA A 270 -2.41 -6.42 5.56
C ALA A 270 -0.90 -6.10 5.54
N ILE A 271 -0.40 -5.39 4.52
CA ILE A 271 1.02 -5.09 4.40
C ILE A 271 1.44 -3.78 5.08
N ILE A 272 0.50 -2.96 5.58
CA ILE A 272 0.81 -1.73 6.32
C ILE A 272 1.89 -1.93 7.41
N PRO A 273 1.76 -2.90 8.34
CA PRO A 273 2.71 -3.04 9.44
C PRO A 273 4.12 -3.42 9.00
N PHE A 274 4.31 -3.96 7.79
CA PHE A 274 5.61 -4.43 7.31
C PHE A 274 6.26 -3.48 6.29
N THR A 275 5.54 -2.44 5.87
CA THR A 275 5.99 -1.55 4.80
C THR A 275 6.13 -0.12 5.28
N ARG A 276 6.55 0.77 4.39
CA ARG A 276 6.55 2.20 4.67
C ARG A 276 5.15 2.78 4.85
N PHE A 277 4.06 2.08 4.48
CA PHE A 277 2.69 2.60 4.66
C PHE A 277 2.34 2.94 6.11
N ILE A 278 3.04 2.37 7.09
CA ILE A 278 2.85 2.72 8.51
C ILE A 278 2.92 4.24 8.77
N HIS A 279 3.62 5.01 7.94
CA HIS A 279 3.70 6.47 8.07
C HIS A 279 2.34 7.16 8.00
N PHE A 280 1.34 6.56 7.34
CA PHE A 280 -0.03 7.07 7.29
C PHE A 280 -0.67 7.14 8.69
N LEU A 281 -0.31 6.22 9.61
CA LEU A 281 -0.87 6.18 10.97
C LEU A 281 -0.30 7.27 11.90
N VAL A 282 0.77 7.95 11.49
CA VAL A 282 1.46 8.98 12.28
C VAL A 282 1.39 10.34 11.58
N ALA A 283 0.26 10.61 10.91
CA ALA A 283 -0.02 11.93 10.35
C ALA A 283 0.01 12.99 11.46
N PRO A 284 0.77 14.09 11.31
CA PRO A 284 1.00 15.07 12.37
C PRO A 284 -0.18 16.06 12.51
N ILE A 285 -1.38 15.53 12.71
CA ILE A 285 -2.61 16.34 12.86
C ILE A 285 -2.53 17.19 14.14
N ASP A 286 -1.89 16.65 15.19
CA ASP A 286 -1.66 17.34 16.46
C ASP A 286 -0.82 18.62 16.30
N TYR A 287 0.03 18.68 15.29
CA TYR A 287 0.89 19.83 15.02
C TYR A 287 0.10 21.12 14.74
N ILE A 288 -1.15 21.01 14.25
CA ILE A 288 -2.01 22.17 13.94
C ILE A 288 -2.28 23.03 15.18
N TRP A 289 -2.38 22.41 16.35
CA TRP A 289 -2.68 23.09 17.63
C TRP A 289 -1.56 22.95 18.66
N ARG A 290 -0.44 22.34 18.29
CA ARG A 290 0.72 22.17 19.17
C ARG A 290 1.47 23.50 19.32
N ARG A 291 1.88 23.83 20.55
CA ARG A 291 2.77 24.98 20.79
C ARG A 291 4.12 24.79 20.09
N TYR A 292 4.70 25.87 19.59
CA TYR A 292 6.00 25.85 18.92
C TYR A 292 7.11 25.27 19.79
N GLN A 293 7.19 25.71 21.05
CA GLN A 293 8.20 25.24 22.00
C GLN A 293 7.62 24.09 22.86
N LEU A 294 8.23 22.92 22.72
CA LEU A 294 8.00 21.78 23.60
C LEU A 294 9.17 21.65 24.57
N VAL A 295 8.89 21.81 25.87
CA VAL A 295 9.89 21.61 26.92
C VAL A 295 9.62 20.28 27.60
N ILE A 296 10.52 19.31 27.38
CA ILE A 296 10.51 18.01 28.05
C ILE A 296 11.42 18.13 29.27
N TRP A 297 10.83 18.05 30.46
CA TRP A 297 11.56 18.14 31.71
C TRP A 297 11.98 16.74 32.16
N ASN A 298 13.28 16.55 32.44
CA ASN A 298 13.79 15.32 33.06
C ASN A 298 13.61 15.30 34.59
N TRP A 299 12.95 16.32 35.17
CA TRP A 299 12.68 16.44 36.59
C TRP A 299 11.27 17.02 36.85
N SER A 300 10.82 16.97 38.11
CA SER A 300 9.52 17.49 38.52
C SER A 300 9.43 19.00 38.29
N ARG A 301 8.49 19.46 37.44
CA ARG A 301 8.30 20.89 37.13
C ARG A 301 7.96 21.75 38.36
N LYS A 302 7.49 21.11 39.44
CA LYS A 302 7.15 21.76 40.71
C LYS A 302 8.34 21.89 41.66
N SER A 303 9.45 21.18 41.41
CA SER A 303 10.71 21.42 42.14
C SER A 303 11.40 22.64 41.54
N ILE A 304 10.97 23.83 41.95
CA ILE A 304 11.65 25.07 41.60
C ILE A 304 13.03 25.04 42.26
N ARG A 305 14.10 25.18 41.46
CA ARG A 305 15.43 25.46 42.01
C ARG A 305 15.42 26.88 42.56
N ASN A 306 15.27 27.03 43.87
CA ASN A 306 15.75 28.21 44.57
C ASN A 306 17.29 28.17 44.53
N SER A 307 17.88 28.57 43.41
CA SER A 307 19.32 28.81 43.34
C SER A 307 19.59 30.14 44.04
N SER A 308 19.93 30.09 45.32
CA SER A 308 20.42 31.26 46.07
C SER A 308 21.85 31.67 45.68
N SER A 309 22.56 30.83 44.92
CA SER A 309 23.91 31.12 44.43
C SER A 309 23.86 31.96 43.15
N TYR A 310 24.01 33.27 43.28
CA TYR A 310 24.44 34.14 42.19
C TYR A 310 25.94 33.96 41.97
N TYR A 311 26.34 33.29 40.90
CA TYR A 311 27.72 33.35 40.43
C TYR A 311 27.88 34.58 39.54
N PHE A 312 28.59 35.59 40.01
CA PHE A 312 29.02 36.70 39.16
C PHE A 312 29.94 36.14 38.07
N GLY A 313 29.52 36.25 36.81
CA GLY A 313 30.36 35.91 35.68
C GLY A 313 31.64 36.75 35.71
N LYS A 314 32.81 36.11 35.67
CA LYS A 314 34.10 36.82 35.62
C LYS A 314 34.19 37.52 34.26
N LYS A 315 34.24 38.86 34.27
CA LYS A 315 34.40 39.67 33.06
C LYS A 315 35.69 39.23 32.34
N SER A 316 35.61 38.97 31.04
CA SER A 316 36.78 38.66 30.21
C SER A 316 37.83 39.75 30.37
N GLY A 317 39.05 39.38 30.77
CA GLY A 317 40.16 40.28 31.03
C GLY A 317 40.91 40.74 29.78
N ASN A 318 40.30 40.64 28.60
CA ASN A 318 40.91 41.11 27.37
C ASN A 318 40.62 42.60 27.19
N HIS A 319 41.43 43.41 27.89
CA HIS A 319 41.82 44.75 27.48
C HIS A 319 43.25 44.69 26.97
#